data_AF-A0A645IRJ1-F1
#
_entry.id   AF-A0A645IRJ1-F1
#
_cell.length_a   1.000
_cell.length_b   1.000
_cell.length_c   1.000
_cell.angle_alpha   90.00
_cell.angle_beta   90.00
_cell.angle_gamma   90.00
#
_symmetry.space_group_name_H-M   'P 1'
#
loop_
_entity.id
_entity.type
_entity.pdbx_description
1 polymer ?
#
loop_
_entity_poly.entity_id
_entity_poly.type
_entity_poly.pdbx_seq_one_letter_code
_entity_poly.pdbx_strand_id
1 'polypeptide(L)'
;MKDVRLSDRLKSSPVCLTSDGPLTIEMEKVLASMPVSDGSVKAERVLEINPAHPVFGVLSGLSADDARVAKYANLLYDQALLIEGLPIEDPVAFSNAICELMV
;
A
#
# COMPACT_ATOMS: atom_id res chain seq x y z
N MET A 1 1.01 8.75 -5.10
CA MET A 1 1.98 7.62 -5.13
C MET A 1 3.07 7.99 -6.11
N LYS A 2 4.35 7.88 -5.71
CA LYS A 2 5.49 8.29 -6.55
C LYS A 2 6.03 7.15 -7.40
N ASP A 3 6.18 5.96 -6.82
CA ASP A 3 6.84 4.83 -7.48
C ASP A 3 6.40 3.48 -6.90
N VAL A 4 6.73 2.39 -7.58
CA VAL A 4 6.54 0.99 -7.15
C VAL A 4 7.85 0.22 -7.33
N ARG A 5 8.31 -0.48 -6.30
CA ARG A 5 9.59 -1.22 -6.33
C ARG A 5 9.47 -2.60 -5.69
N LEU A 6 10.40 -3.49 -6.02
CA LEU A 6 10.57 -4.74 -5.27
C LEU A 6 11.31 -4.44 -3.96
N SER A 7 10.85 -5.02 -2.87
CA SER A 7 11.51 -4.91 -1.56
C SER A 7 12.56 -6.00 -1.38
N ASP A 8 13.67 -5.65 -0.75
CA ASP A 8 14.72 -6.55 -0.28
C ASP A 8 14.70 -6.74 1.25
N ARG A 9 13.92 -5.94 1.96
CA ARG A 9 13.86 -5.87 3.43
C ARG A 9 12.69 -6.62 4.05
N LEU A 10 11.63 -6.87 3.28
CA LEU A 10 10.42 -7.51 3.79
C LEU A 10 10.63 -9.01 4.02
N LYS A 11 10.30 -9.48 5.23
CA LYS A 11 10.34 -10.91 5.59
C LYS A 11 9.00 -11.58 5.33
N SER A 12 8.02 -11.29 6.18
CA SER A 12 6.71 -11.95 6.15
C SER A 12 5.61 -11.13 5.50
N SER A 13 5.69 -9.79 5.52
CA SER A 13 4.64 -8.95 4.96
C SER A 13 4.71 -8.93 3.42
N PRO A 14 3.56 -8.93 2.71
CA PRO A 14 3.53 -8.87 1.26
C PRO A 14 3.96 -7.52 0.68
N VAL A 15 3.76 -6.44 1.44
CA VAL A 15 4.00 -5.05 1.02
C VAL A 15 4.39 -4.16 2.21
N CYS A 16 5.00 -3.01 1.91
CA CYS A 16 5.09 -1.86 2.81
C CYS A 16 5.09 -0.55 2.01
N LEU A 17 4.87 0.58 2.68
CA LEU A 17 5.11 1.89 2.08
C LEU A 17 6.39 2.49 2.64
N THR A 18 7.14 3.11 1.75
CA THR A 18 8.32 3.89 2.10
C THR A 18 8.20 5.30 1.52
N SER A 19 9.06 6.21 1.94
CA SER A 19 9.11 7.57 1.40
C SER A 19 10.38 7.77 0.60
N ASP A 20 10.26 8.30 -0.60
CA ASP A 20 11.40 8.71 -1.43
C ASP A 20 11.43 10.24 -1.51
N GLY A 21 12.02 10.88 -0.51
CA GLY A 21 12.05 12.34 -0.39
C GLY A 21 12.42 12.83 1.01
N PRO A 22 12.37 14.15 1.25
CA PRO A 22 12.76 14.76 2.53
C PRO A 22 11.75 14.51 3.66
N LEU A 23 10.51 14.14 3.33
CA LEU A 23 9.44 13.90 4.29
C LEU A 23 9.19 12.39 4.44
N THR A 24 9.30 11.89 5.68
CA THR A 24 8.94 10.50 5.99
C THR A 24 7.44 10.33 6.20
N ILE A 25 6.96 9.09 6.16
CA ILE A 25 5.55 8.77 6.44
C ILE A 25 5.21 9.11 7.91
N GLU A 26 6.14 8.89 8.84
CA GLU A 26 6.00 9.29 10.24
C GLU A 26 5.88 10.80 10.40
N MET A 27 6.71 11.56 9.68
CA MET A 27 6.61 13.02 9.68
C MET A 27 5.27 13.49 9.10
N GLU A 28 4.79 12.87 8.02
CA GLU A 28 3.45 13.15 7.47
C GLU A 28 2.37 12.96 8.55
N LYS A 29 2.39 11.81 9.26
CA LYS A 29 1.43 11.50 10.33
C LYS A 29 1.46 12.54 11.45
N VAL A 30 2.66 12.95 11.89
CA VAL A 30 2.83 13.96 12.94
C VAL A 30 2.29 15.31 12.48
N LEU A 31 2.64 15.75 11.28
CA LEU A 31 2.18 17.03 10.73
C LEU A 31 0.67 17.05 10.52
N ALA A 32 0.07 15.95 10.06
CA ALA A 32 -1.38 15.84 9.90
C ALA A 32 -2.15 15.91 11.24
N SER A 33 -1.51 15.55 12.36
CA SER A 33 -2.12 15.60 13.70
C SER A 33 -2.09 17.00 14.34
N MET A 34 -1.34 17.94 13.78
CA MET A 34 -1.24 19.30 14.33
C MET A 34 -2.51 20.11 14.05
N PRO A 35 -3.01 20.91 15.02
CA PRO A 35 -4.25 21.68 14.86
C PRO A 35 -4.22 22.72 13.72
N VAL A 36 -3.03 23.18 13.35
CA VAL A 36 -2.80 24.17 12.28
C VAL A 36 -2.63 23.54 10.90
N SER A 37 -2.64 22.22 10.82
CA SER A 37 -2.44 21.48 9.59
C SER A 37 -3.73 21.38 8.80
N ASP A 38 -3.64 21.64 7.50
CA ASP A 38 -4.70 21.38 6.53
C ASP A 38 -4.56 19.97 5.89
N GLY A 39 -3.59 19.18 6.34
CA GLY A 39 -3.31 17.84 5.82
C GLY A 39 -2.75 17.80 4.40
N SER A 40 -2.37 18.96 3.84
CA SER A 40 -1.84 19.09 2.46
C SER A 40 -0.43 18.52 2.30
N VAL A 41 0.34 18.48 3.38
CA VAL A 41 1.71 17.96 3.38
C VAL A 41 1.66 16.43 3.34
N LYS A 42 2.15 15.86 2.23
CA LYS A 42 2.17 14.41 1.96
C LYS A 42 3.58 13.91 1.67
N ALA A 43 3.93 12.74 2.19
CA ALA A 43 5.19 12.10 1.84
C ALA A 43 5.14 11.59 0.40
N GLU A 44 6.29 11.58 -0.25
CA GLU A 44 6.44 10.97 -1.58
C GLU A 44 6.49 9.44 -1.44
N ARG A 45 5.30 8.83 -1.33
CA ARG A 45 5.16 7.40 -1.01
C ARG A 45 5.58 6.50 -2.17
N VAL A 46 6.37 5.48 -1.87
CA VAL A 46 6.74 4.36 -2.74
C VAL A 46 6.13 3.09 -2.17
N LEU A 47 5.44 2.31 -3.00
CA LEU A 47 4.97 0.98 -2.61
C LEU A 47 6.06 -0.04 -2.89
N GLU A 48 6.45 -0.77 -1.87
CA GLU A 48 7.38 -1.88 -2.02
C GLU A 48 6.65 -3.21 -1.93
N ILE A 49 6.89 -4.09 -2.90
CA ILE A 49 6.29 -5.42 -2.98
C ILE A 49 7.34 -6.47 -2.62
N ASN A 50 6.99 -7.40 -1.73
CA ASN A 50 7.89 -8.48 -1.31
C ASN A 50 7.91 -9.62 -2.34
N PRO A 51 9.02 -9.82 -3.09
CA PRO A 51 9.12 -10.91 -4.05
C PRO A 51 9.19 -12.30 -3.41
N ALA A 52 9.53 -12.39 -2.13
CA ALA A 52 9.58 -13.66 -1.38
C ALA A 52 8.22 -14.09 -0.82
N HIS A 53 7.21 -13.21 -0.83
CA HIS A 53 5.88 -13.54 -0.33
C HIS A 53 5.09 -14.33 -1.40
N PRO A 54 4.33 -15.40 -1.04
CA PRO A 54 3.58 -16.21 -2.01
C PRO A 54 2.62 -15.42 -2.92
N VAL A 55 2.10 -14.29 -2.44
CA VAL A 55 1.23 -13.41 -3.22
C VAL A 55 1.93 -12.87 -4.47
N PHE A 56 3.25 -12.65 -4.43
CA PHE A 56 4.01 -12.19 -5.58
C PHE A 56 3.98 -13.21 -6.72
N GLY A 57 4.08 -14.51 -6.37
CA GLY A 57 3.91 -15.60 -7.33
C GLY A 57 2.55 -15.56 -8.02
N VAL A 58 1.47 -15.34 -7.24
CA VAL A 58 0.11 -15.20 -7.78
C VAL A 58 0.02 -14.03 -8.76
N LEU A 59 0.54 -12.85 -8.39
CA LEU A 59 0.55 -11.67 -9.25
C LEU A 59 1.33 -11.91 -10.55
N SER A 60 2.52 -12.51 -10.45
CA SER A 60 3.38 -12.79 -11.60
C SER A 60 2.80 -13.80 -12.58
N GLY A 61 1.87 -14.64 -12.13
CA GLY A 61 1.16 -15.61 -12.97
C GLY A 61 -0.05 -15.04 -13.71
N LEU A 62 -0.47 -13.79 -13.41
CA LEU A 62 -1.56 -13.13 -14.11
C LEU A 62 -1.07 -12.51 -15.43
N SER A 63 -1.90 -12.57 -16.46
CA SER A 63 -1.71 -11.76 -17.65
C SER A 63 -1.96 -10.28 -17.33
N ALA A 64 -1.28 -9.37 -18.04
CA ALA A 64 -1.43 -7.93 -17.84
C ALA A 64 -2.89 -7.43 -17.95
N ASP A 65 -3.69 -8.07 -18.81
CA ASP A 65 -5.09 -7.70 -19.05
C ASP A 65 -6.09 -8.41 -18.12
N ASP A 66 -5.60 -9.20 -17.16
CA ASP A 66 -6.46 -9.90 -16.21
C ASP A 66 -7.10 -8.89 -15.25
N ALA A 67 -8.43 -8.88 -15.17
CA ALA A 67 -9.17 -7.98 -14.29
C ALA A 67 -8.78 -8.11 -12.80
N ARG A 68 -8.20 -9.25 -12.41
CA ARG A 68 -7.69 -9.47 -11.04
C ARG A 68 -6.45 -8.64 -10.72
N VAL A 69 -5.68 -8.21 -11.73
CA VAL A 69 -4.47 -7.38 -11.50
C VAL A 69 -4.84 -6.09 -10.79
N ALA A 70 -5.85 -5.37 -11.30
CA ALA A 70 -6.31 -4.12 -10.69
C ALA A 70 -6.86 -4.36 -9.27
N LYS A 71 -7.63 -5.44 -9.08
CA LYS A 71 -8.18 -5.80 -7.76
C LYS A 71 -7.08 -6.05 -6.73
N TYR A 72 -6.09 -6.86 -7.09
CA TYR A 72 -4.98 -7.18 -6.18
C TYR A 72 -4.06 -5.99 -5.94
N ALA A 73 -3.83 -5.15 -6.95
CA ALA A 73 -3.04 -3.93 -6.77
C ALA A 73 -3.67 -2.99 -5.74
N ASN A 74 -4.98 -2.75 -5.85
CA ASN A 74 -5.72 -1.92 -4.88
C ASN A 74 -5.69 -2.54 -3.48
N LEU A 75 -5.98 -3.85 -3.38
CA LEU A 75 -5.98 -4.55 -2.10
C LEU A 75 -4.61 -4.49 -1.40
N LEU A 76 -3.52 -4.70 -2.14
CA LEU A 76 -2.17 -4.62 -1.62
C LEU A 76 -1.81 -3.20 -1.21
N TYR A 77 -2.22 -2.19 -1.97
CA TYR A 77 -2.01 -0.80 -1.58
C TYR A 77 -2.74 -0.45 -0.26
N ASP A 78 -4.01 -0.85 -0.13
CA ASP A 78 -4.79 -0.63 1.10
C ASP A 78 -4.20 -1.40 2.29
N GLN A 79 -3.70 -2.62 2.08
CA GLN A 79 -2.95 -3.34 3.11
C GLN A 79 -1.69 -2.59 3.54
N ALA A 80 -0.97 -1.98 2.59
CA ALA A 80 0.22 -1.21 2.90
C ALA A 80 -0.12 0.07 3.69
N LEU A 81 -1.22 0.74 3.36
CA LEU A 81 -1.76 1.85 4.15
C LEU A 81 -2.10 1.41 5.58
N LEU A 82 -2.79 0.28 5.71
CA LEU A 82 -3.19 -0.28 7.00
C LEU A 82 -1.97 -0.62 7.88
N ILE A 83 -0.93 -1.24 7.30
CA ILE A 83 0.32 -1.58 7.99
C ILE A 83 1.03 -0.32 8.50
N GLU A 84 1.06 0.74 7.70
CA GLU A 84 1.69 2.02 8.09
C GLU A 84 0.83 2.89 9.02
N GLY A 85 -0.37 2.43 9.38
CA GLY A 85 -1.33 3.20 10.18
C GLY A 85 -1.86 4.44 9.47
N LEU A 86 -1.91 4.41 8.14
CA LEU A 86 -2.49 5.46 7.31
C LEU A 86 -3.98 5.18 7.08
N PRO A 87 -4.81 6.21 6.90
CA PRO A 87 -6.22 6.02 6.58
C PRO A 87 -6.37 5.35 5.21
N ILE A 88 -7.26 4.36 5.16
CA ILE A 88 -7.79 3.80 3.91
C ILE A 88 -8.89 4.74 3.43
N GLU A 89 -8.84 5.13 2.16
CA GLU A 89 -9.78 6.11 1.58
C GLU A 89 -11.22 5.58 1.57
N ASP A 90 -11.41 4.32 1.17
CA ASP A 90 -12.70 3.62 1.21
C ASP A 90 -12.57 2.29 1.98
N PRO A 91 -12.75 2.32 3.31
CA PRO A 91 -12.69 1.11 4.14
C PRO A 91 -13.75 0.07 3.78
N VAL A 92 -14.89 0.49 3.21
CA VAL A 92 -15.98 -0.42 2.82
C VAL A 92 -15.57 -1.19 1.57
N ALA A 93 -15.03 -0.50 0.55
CA ALA A 93 -14.50 -1.15 -0.63
C ALA A 93 -13.37 -2.13 -0.29
N PHE A 94 -12.43 -1.73 0.60
CA PHE A 94 -11.37 -2.62 1.08
C PHE A 94 -11.92 -3.87 1.78
N SER A 95 -12.87 -3.70 2.70
CA SER A 95 -13.50 -4.83 3.40
C SER A 95 -14.22 -5.77 2.44
N ASN A 96 -14.95 -5.23 1.46
CA ASN A 96 -15.64 -6.03 0.46
C ASN A 96 -14.65 -6.79 -0.44
N ALA A 97 -13.55 -6.14 -0.84
CA ALA A 97 -12.50 -6.76 -1.64
C ALA A 97 -11.84 -7.95 -0.91
N ILE A 98 -11.67 -7.87 0.42
CA ILE A 98 -11.21 -9.02 1.22
C ILE A 98 -12.25 -10.14 1.19
N CYS A 99 -13.52 -9.83 1.43
CA CYS A 99 -14.60 -10.82 1.46
C CYS A 99 -14.75 -11.54 0.11
N GLU A 100 -14.57 -10.85 -1.03
CA GLU A 100 -14.57 -11.45 -2.37
C GLU A 100 -13.50 -12.55 -2.55
N LEU A 101 -12.43 -12.54 -1.76
CA LEU A 101 -11.38 -13.56 -1.82
C LEU A 101 -11.63 -14.77 -0.92
N MET A 102 -12.64 -14.70 -0.05
CA MET A 102 -12.97 -15.75 0.90
C MET A 102 -14.03 -16.73 0.38
N VAL A 103 -14.63 -16.46 -0.78
CA VAL A 103 -15.76 -17.19 -1.37
C VAL A 103 -15.46 -17.74 -2.76
#